data_AF-A0AAD0DDX5-F1
#
_entry.id   AF-A0AAD0DDX5-F1
#
_cell.length_a   1.000
_cell.length_b   1.000
_cell.length_c   1.000
_cell.angle_alpha   90.00
_cell.angle_beta   90.00
_cell.angle_gamma   90.00
#
_symmetry.space_group_name_H-M   'P 1'
#
loop_
_entity.id
_entity.type
_entity.pdbx_description
1 polymer ?
#
loop_
_entity_poly.entity_id
_entity_poly.type
_entity_poly.pdbx_seq_one_letter_code
_entity_poly.pdbx_strand_id
1 'polypeptide(L)'
;MKNLLKTVRDSIAAAMNGRTIEQMETEQRQDAVKNAVDDYLIRHPDWQPSTKPAPKAAPVTNTKQKTAKIKKALGAGAGGFQAHEIDPEMLRLARDKCRQVVASDPERYSHIIGSTPLKRIE
;
A
#
# COMPACT_ATOMS: atom_id res chain seq x y z
N MET A 1 25.59 32.49 -7.23
CA MET A 1 27.05 32.24 -7.37
C MET A 1 27.47 30.82 -7.01
N LYS A 2 26.98 30.20 -5.92
CA LYS A 2 27.37 28.82 -5.52
C LYS A 2 27.11 27.75 -6.60
N ASN A 3 25.99 27.83 -7.32
CA ASN A 3 25.67 26.88 -8.40
C ASN A 3 26.53 27.06 -9.65
N LEU A 4 26.96 28.29 -9.97
CA LEU A 4 27.78 28.58 -11.15
C LEU A 4 29.19 27.99 -11.01
N LEU A 5 29.80 28.14 -9.83
CA LEU A 5 31.11 27.58 -9.53
C LEU A 5 31.12 26.04 -9.59
N LYS A 6 30.03 25.41 -9.14
CA LYS A 6 29.85 23.95 -9.24
C LYS A 6 29.78 23.51 -10.71
N THR A 7 28.94 24.16 -11.52
CA THR A 7 28.82 23.84 -12.95
C THR A 7 30.14 23.99 -13.71
N VAL A 8 30.92 25.05 -13.41
CA VAL A 8 32.25 25.25 -14.04
C VAL A 8 33.24 24.17 -13.61
N ARG A 9 33.26 23.78 -12.33
CA ARG A 9 34.11 22.69 -11.86
C ARG A 9 33.75 21.37 -12.53
N ASP A 10 32.46 21.05 -12.59
CA ASP A 10 31.97 19.79 -13.14
C ASP A 10 32.18 19.76 -14.66
N SER A 11 32.08 20.89 -15.36
CA SER A 11 32.39 20.98 -16.79
C SER A 11 33.87 20.78 -17.10
N ILE A 12 34.77 21.33 -16.28
CA ILE A 12 36.22 21.13 -16.41
C ILE A 12 36.57 19.66 -16.18
N ALA A 13 36.02 19.05 -15.13
CA ALA A 13 36.25 17.63 -14.83
C ALA A 13 35.71 16.71 -15.94
N ALA A 14 34.54 17.03 -16.49
CA ALA A 14 33.96 16.31 -17.62
C ALA A 14 34.85 16.42 -18.87
N ALA A 15 35.32 17.63 -19.21
CA ALA A 15 36.20 17.86 -20.35
C ALA A 15 37.55 17.13 -20.20
N MET A 16 38.16 17.14 -19.02
CA MET A 16 39.41 16.40 -18.74
C MET A 16 39.26 14.89 -18.91
N ASN A 17 38.07 14.37 -18.65
CA ASN A 17 37.76 12.95 -18.77
C ASN A 17 37.16 12.58 -20.14
N GLY A 18 37.08 13.52 -21.09
CA GLY A 18 36.48 13.31 -22.41
C GLY A 18 34.99 12.96 -22.39
N ARG A 19 34.29 13.32 -21.30
CA ARG A 19 32.88 12.98 -21.05
C ARG A 19 32.04 14.24 -20.85
N THR A 20 30.72 14.10 -20.87
CA THR A 20 29.81 15.19 -20.47
C THR A 20 29.53 15.14 -18.97
N ILE A 21 29.08 16.25 -18.38
CA ILE A 21 28.71 16.33 -16.95
C ILE A 21 27.64 15.28 -16.62
N GLU A 22 26.61 15.17 -17.48
CA GLU A 22 25.52 14.21 -17.34
C GLU A 22 26.01 12.75 -17.31
N GLN A 23 27.02 12.42 -18.14
CA GLN A 23 27.61 11.08 -18.15
C GLN A 23 28.33 10.77 -16.84
N MET A 24 29.13 11.71 -16.32
CA MET A 24 29.82 11.52 -15.04
C MET A 24 28.84 11.44 -13.86
N GLU A 25 27.79 12.26 -13.84
CA GLU A 25 26.77 12.19 -12.79
C GLU A 25 26.01 10.86 -12.82
N THR A 26 25.71 10.35 -14.02
CA THR A 26 25.03 9.06 -14.18
C THR A 26 25.92 7.92 -13.69
N GLU A 27 27.22 7.94 -14.01
CA GLU A 27 28.21 6.97 -13.55
C GLU A 27 28.38 7.01 -12.03
N GLN A 28 28.50 8.22 -11.44
CA GLN A 28 28.54 8.37 -9.98
C GLN A 28 27.30 7.83 -9.29
N ARG A 29 26.11 8.04 -9.88
CA ARG A 29 24.87 7.47 -9.35
C ARG A 29 24.87 5.94 -9.45
N GLN A 30 25.36 5.38 -10.54
CA GLN A 30 25.47 3.92 -10.70
C GLN A 30 26.46 3.32 -9.70
N ASP A 31 27.61 3.95 -9.50
CA ASP A 31 28.61 3.52 -8.53
C ASP A 31 28.08 3.61 -7.10
N ALA A 32 27.37 4.68 -6.75
CA ALA A 32 26.74 4.83 -5.45
C ALA A 32 25.69 3.74 -5.18
N VAL A 33 24.85 3.42 -6.18
CA VAL A 33 23.87 2.34 -6.08
C VAL A 33 24.56 0.99 -5.94
N LYS A 34 25.60 0.73 -6.74
CA LYS A 34 26.40 -0.50 -6.64
C LYS A 34 26.97 -0.67 -5.24
N ASN A 35 27.64 0.35 -4.71
CA ASN A 35 28.25 0.29 -3.38
C ASN A 35 27.20 0.07 -2.29
N ALA A 36 26.03 0.70 -2.38
CA ALA A 36 24.94 0.50 -1.43
C ALA A 36 24.37 -0.93 -1.49
N VAL A 37 24.25 -1.49 -2.70
CA VAL A 37 23.82 -2.88 -2.89
C VAL A 37 24.88 -3.85 -2.36
N ASP A 38 26.16 -3.63 -2.67
CA ASP A 38 27.26 -4.48 -2.20
C ASP A 38 27.33 -4.49 -0.67
N ASP A 39 27.23 -3.32 -0.02
CA ASP A 39 27.21 -3.20 1.45
C ASP A 39 25.97 -3.88 2.07
N TYR A 40 24.80 -3.78 1.42
CA TYR A 40 23.60 -4.50 1.83
C TYR A 40 23.81 -6.02 1.74
N LEU A 41 24.38 -6.52 0.65
CA LEU A 41 24.65 -7.95 0.45
C LEU A 41 25.66 -8.49 1.46
N ILE A 42 26.69 -7.71 1.80
CA ILE A 42 27.66 -8.06 2.85
C ILE A 42 26.97 -8.21 4.21
N ARG A 43 26.05 -7.30 4.54
CA ARG A 43 25.32 -7.30 5.82
C ARG A 43 24.18 -8.33 5.89
N HIS A 44 23.74 -8.85 4.74
CA HIS A 44 22.64 -9.81 4.65
C HIS A 44 23.03 -11.03 3.78
N PRO A 45 23.91 -11.92 4.29
CA PRO A 45 24.43 -13.05 3.52
C PRO A 45 23.35 -14.09 3.15
N ASP A 46 22.29 -14.17 3.94
CA ASP A 46 21.14 -15.07 3.68
C ASP A 46 20.19 -14.51 2.62
N TRP A 47 20.34 -13.24 2.25
CA TRP A 47 19.51 -12.62 1.23
C TRP A 47 20.01 -13.02 -0.16
N GLN A 48 19.17 -13.72 -0.91
CA GLN A 48 19.39 -13.97 -2.32
C GLN A 48 18.40 -13.17 -3.15
N PRO A 49 18.86 -12.45 -4.20
CA PRO A 49 17.94 -11.84 -5.14
C PRO A 49 17.02 -12.92 -5.71
N SER A 50 15.72 -12.68 -5.69
CA SER A 50 14.74 -13.60 -6.27
C SER A 50 15.05 -13.81 -7.75
N THR A 51 15.56 -14.98 -8.11
CA THR A 51 15.76 -15.41 -9.51
C THR A 51 14.44 -15.75 -10.21
N LYS A 52 13.32 -15.77 -9.45
CA LYS A 52 12.00 -15.91 -10.06
C LYS A 52 11.77 -14.71 -10.96
N PRO A 53 11.54 -14.92 -12.28
CA PRO A 53 11.14 -13.83 -13.13
C PRO A 53 9.90 -13.20 -12.51
N ALA A 54 9.93 -11.88 -12.29
CA ALA A 54 8.71 -11.14 -11.98
C ALA A 54 7.67 -11.56 -13.04
N PRO A 55 6.46 -11.99 -12.65
CA PRO A 55 5.46 -12.43 -13.61
C PRO A 55 5.31 -11.29 -14.61
N LYS A 56 5.75 -11.53 -15.85
CA LYS A 56 5.79 -10.53 -16.90
C LYS A 56 4.35 -10.11 -17.11
N ALA A 57 3.94 -9.01 -16.49
CA ALA A 57 2.58 -8.53 -16.61
C ALA A 57 2.38 -8.27 -18.10
N ALA A 58 1.54 -9.08 -18.74
CA ALA A 58 1.34 -8.98 -20.18
C ALA A 58 1.05 -7.50 -20.52
N PRO A 59 1.78 -6.91 -21.49
CA PRO A 59 1.57 -5.53 -21.89
C PRO A 59 0.10 -5.34 -22.21
N VAL A 60 -0.50 -4.29 -21.65
CA VAL A 60 -1.90 -3.99 -21.90
C VAL A 60 -1.95 -3.30 -23.26
N THR A 61 -2.24 -4.06 -24.32
CA THR A 61 -2.17 -3.57 -25.70
C THR A 61 -3.42 -2.83 -26.16
N ASN A 62 -4.54 -2.97 -25.45
CA ASN A 62 -5.81 -2.32 -25.80
C ASN A 62 -6.51 -1.71 -24.58
N THR A 63 -7.12 -0.54 -24.77
CA THR A 63 -7.93 0.19 -23.77
C THR A 63 -8.97 -0.71 -23.09
N LYS A 64 -9.60 -1.64 -23.81
CA LYS A 64 -10.57 -2.60 -23.25
C LYS A 64 -9.94 -3.53 -22.20
N GLN A 65 -8.72 -4.02 -22.46
CA GLN A 65 -7.98 -4.85 -21.51
C GLN A 65 -7.57 -4.05 -20.27
N LYS A 66 -7.22 -2.76 -20.45
CA LYS A 66 -6.92 -1.85 -19.35
C LYS A 66 -8.11 -1.68 -18.41
N THR A 67 -9.28 -1.39 -18.98
CA THR A 67 -10.52 -1.25 -18.23
C THR A 67 -10.91 -2.54 -17.51
N ALA A 68 -10.74 -3.70 -18.14
CA ALA A 68 -11.03 -4.99 -17.49
C ALA A 68 -10.09 -5.27 -16.31
N LYS A 69 -8.78 -5.01 -16.45
CA LYS A 69 -7.81 -5.13 -15.35
C LYS A 69 -8.12 -4.17 -14.20
N ILE A 70 -8.46 -2.92 -14.51
CA ILE A 70 -8.82 -1.91 -13.51
C ILE A 70 -10.08 -2.34 -12.76
N LYS A 71 -11.13 -2.78 -13.47
CA LYS A 71 -12.35 -3.30 -12.86
C LYS A 71 -12.04 -4.47 -11.91
N LYS A 72 -11.23 -5.44 -12.36
CA LYS A 72 -10.81 -6.58 -11.53
C LYS A 72 -10.01 -6.16 -10.30
N ALA A 73 -9.10 -5.20 -10.43
CA ALA A 73 -8.30 -4.67 -9.31
C ALA A 73 -9.16 -3.89 -8.30
N LEU A 74 -10.20 -3.21 -8.77
CA LEU A 74 -11.19 -2.51 -7.94
C LEU A 74 -12.24 -3.45 -7.32
N GLY A 75 -12.02 -4.76 -7.38
CA GLY A 75 -12.92 -5.74 -6.78
C GLY A 75 -14.24 -5.95 -7.53
N ALA A 76 -14.36 -5.47 -8.78
CA ALA A 76 -15.50 -5.83 -9.62
C ALA A 76 -15.43 -7.34 -9.91
N GLY A 77 -16.24 -8.11 -9.17
CA GLY A 77 -16.25 -9.57 -9.20
C GLY A 77 -15.76 -10.25 -7.91
N ALA A 78 -15.38 -9.51 -6.87
CA ALA A 78 -14.95 -10.06 -5.57
C ALA A 78 -16.10 -10.63 -4.70
N GLY A 79 -17.22 -11.01 -5.32
CA GLY A 79 -18.46 -11.36 -4.63
C GLY A 79 -19.28 -10.11 -4.32
N GLY A 80 -20.58 -10.15 -4.60
CA GLY A 80 -21.51 -9.12 -4.14
C GLY A 80 -21.57 -9.10 -2.61
N PHE A 81 -22.21 -8.07 -2.05
CA PHE A 81 -22.54 -8.06 -0.62
C PHE A 81 -23.24 -9.37 -0.26
N GLN A 82 -22.58 -10.18 0.56
CA GLN A 82 -23.18 -11.38 1.12
C GLN A 82 -23.86 -10.97 2.41
N ALA A 83 -25.20 -10.96 2.40
CA ALA A 83 -25.96 -10.72 3.63
C ALA A 83 -25.58 -11.82 4.63
N HIS A 84 -25.03 -11.42 5.78
CA HIS A 84 -24.89 -12.35 6.90
C HIS A 84 -26.29 -12.58 7.47
N GLU A 85 -26.86 -13.74 7.19
CA GLU A 85 -28.04 -14.22 7.92
C GLU A 85 -27.62 -14.40 9.39
N ILE A 86 -28.11 -13.50 10.25
CA ILE A 86 -27.89 -13.58 11.69
C ILE A 86 -28.81 -14.67 12.22
N ASP A 87 -28.25 -15.67 12.90
CA ASP A 87 -29.04 -16.67 13.62
C ASP A 87 -30.00 -15.96 14.60
N PRO A 88 -31.33 -16.14 14.44
CA PRO A 88 -32.32 -15.42 15.23
C PRO A 88 -32.21 -15.72 16.73
N GLU A 89 -31.75 -16.91 17.14
CA GLU A 89 -31.56 -17.24 18.56
C GLU A 89 -30.33 -16.53 19.13
N MET A 90 -29.24 -16.43 18.36
CA MET A 90 -28.06 -15.66 18.76
C MET A 90 -28.39 -14.16 18.89
N LEU A 91 -29.23 -13.63 18.00
CA LEU A 91 -29.71 -12.26 18.10
C LEU A 91 -30.59 -12.06 19.36
N ARG A 92 -31.46 -13.02 19.67
CA ARG A 92 -32.30 -12.97 20.88
C ARG A 92 -31.46 -12.99 22.15
N LEU A 93 -30.50 -13.91 22.24
CA LEU A 93 -29.58 -14.04 23.37
C LEU A 93 -28.76 -12.76 23.59
N ALA A 94 -28.23 -12.18 22.51
CA ALA A 94 -27.48 -10.93 22.57
C ALA A 94 -28.34 -9.78 23.12
N ARG A 95 -29.59 -9.67 22.68
CA ARG A 95 -30.52 -8.64 23.17
C ARG A 95 -30.83 -8.80 24.66
N ASP A 96 -31.05 -10.03 25.12
CA ASP A 96 -31.32 -10.29 26.54
C ASP A 96 -30.09 -10.00 27.41
N LYS A 97 -28.88 -10.32 26.94
CA LYS A 97 -27.64 -9.92 27.62
C LYS A 97 -27.46 -8.41 27.68
N CYS A 98 -27.72 -7.69 26.60
CA CYS A 98 -27.68 -6.24 26.59
C CYS A 98 -28.66 -5.62 27.60
N ARG A 99 -29.87 -6.17 27.73
CA ARG A 99 -30.84 -5.73 28.76
C ARG A 99 -30.33 -5.99 30.19
N GLN A 100 -29.69 -7.14 30.44
CA GLN A 100 -29.08 -7.44 31.74
C GLN A 100 -27.97 -6.44 32.09
N VAL A 101 -27.12 -6.09 31.12
CA VAL A 101 -26.05 -5.10 31.31
C VAL A 101 -26.63 -3.72 31.65
N VAL A 102 -27.65 -3.28 30.91
CA VAL A 102 -28.33 -2.00 31.20
C VAL A 102 -29.01 -2.02 32.57
N ALA A 103 -29.63 -3.14 32.95
CA ALA A 103 -30.26 -3.27 34.27
C ALA A 103 -29.25 -3.28 35.43
N SER A 104 -28.03 -3.76 35.19
CA SER A 104 -26.98 -3.81 36.21
C SER A 104 -26.37 -2.44 36.54
N ASP A 105 -26.28 -1.55 35.55
CA ASP A 105 -25.79 -0.17 35.73
C ASP A 105 -26.49 0.76 34.73
N PRO A 106 -27.70 1.25 35.08
CA PRO A 106 -28.50 2.08 34.18
C PRO A 106 -27.84 3.42 33.86
N GLU A 107 -27.20 4.07 34.84
CA GLU A 107 -26.55 5.38 34.66
C GLU A 107 -25.44 5.30 33.62
N ARG A 108 -24.64 4.22 33.66
CA ARG A 108 -23.53 4.03 32.73
C ARG A 108 -23.94 3.58 31.34
N TYR A 109 -24.96 2.71 31.23
CA TYR A 109 -25.23 2.00 29.98
C TYR A 109 -26.52 2.42 29.25
N SER A 110 -27.50 3.03 29.92
CA SER A 110 -28.78 3.40 29.28
C SER A 110 -28.63 4.35 28.09
N HIS A 111 -27.65 5.26 28.15
CA HIS A 111 -27.34 6.23 27.11
C HIS A 111 -26.55 5.65 25.92
N ILE A 112 -25.93 4.48 26.11
CA ILE A 112 -25.05 3.83 25.10
C ILE A 112 -25.80 2.70 24.40
N ILE A 113 -26.56 1.92 25.17
CA ILE A 113 -27.33 0.77 24.68
C ILE A 113 -28.81 1.14 24.80
N GLY A 114 -29.31 1.86 23.80
CA GLY A 114 -30.71 2.27 23.74
C GLY A 114 -31.64 1.04 23.80
N SER A 115 -32.61 1.06 24.70
CA SER A 115 -33.64 0.02 24.85
C SER A 115 -34.69 0.07 23.74
N THR A 116 -34.78 1.18 23.02
CA THR A 116 -35.71 1.42 21.92
C THR A 116 -35.19 0.78 20.64
N PRO A 117 -35.99 -0.02 19.92
CA PRO A 117 -35.63 -0.48 18.58
C PRO A 117 -35.32 0.74 17.70
N LEU A 118 -34.19 0.69 16.98
CA LEU A 118 -33.88 1.68 15.95
C LEU A 118 -35.06 1.74 14.97
N LYS A 119 -35.61 2.94 14.74
CA LYS A 119 -36.67 3.12 13.75
C LYS A 119 -36.15 2.58 12.42
N ARG A 120 -36.88 1.61 11.86
CA ARG A 120 -36.64 1.15 10.49
C ARG A 120 -36.85 2.37 9.59
N ILE A 121 -35.80 2.80 8.91
CA ILE A 121 -35.93 3.76 7.81
C ILE A 121 -36.51 2.93 6.66
N GLU A 122 -37.79 3.13 6.37
CA GLU A 122 -38.46 2.61 5.17
C GLU A 122 -38.06 3.44 3.93
#